data_AF-A0A5S3YLQ5-F1
#
_entry.id   AF-A0A5S3YLQ5-F1
#
_cell.length_a   1.000
_cell.length_b   1.000
_cell.length_c   1.000
_cell.angle_alpha   90.00
_cell.angle_beta   90.00
_cell.angle_gamma   90.00
#
_symmetry.space_group_name_H-M   'P 1'
#
loop_
_entity.id
_entity.type
_entity.pdbx_description
1 polymer ?
#
loop_
_entity_poly.entity_id
_entity_poly.type
_entity_poly.pdbx_seq_one_letter_code
_entity_poly.pdbx_strand_id
1 'polypeptide(L)'
;MTLSSLCAVLLTLSASFGAVSKEYKTILIHGFQPQQLINAAGSNVESDGASYWSSYWGRLSDERIDWPSYERIEGKIATDWIWPKLKQFSESKLCEAGCVLVTHSTGDLVARYIIDNQENWLSNAGLEPLNIVATFDIAGAGGGSELADIAVSA
;
A
#
# COMPACT_ATOMS: atom_id res chain seq x y z
N MET A 1 -58.06 2.69 -17.86
CA MET A 1 -56.91 2.81 -16.94
C MET A 1 -56.83 4.27 -16.51
N THR A 2 -57.12 4.55 -15.25
CA THR A 2 -57.16 5.92 -14.72
C THR A 2 -55.73 6.47 -14.64
N LEU A 3 -55.59 7.79 -14.81
CA LEU A 3 -54.30 8.50 -14.82
C LEU A 3 -53.43 8.19 -13.58
N SER A 4 -54.07 7.80 -12.48
CA SER A 4 -53.44 7.37 -11.22
C SER A 4 -52.57 6.10 -11.34
N SER A 5 -52.84 5.22 -12.31
CA SER A 5 -52.04 3.99 -12.50
C SER A 5 -50.75 4.21 -13.28
N LEU A 6 -50.60 5.31 -14.04
CA LEU A 6 -49.35 5.62 -14.73
C LEU A 6 -48.30 6.24 -13.79
N CYS A 7 -48.72 7.07 -12.84
CA CYS A 7 -47.80 7.70 -11.88
C CYS A 7 -47.13 6.69 -10.93
N ALA A 8 -47.80 5.58 -10.61
CA ALA A 8 -47.23 4.56 -9.72
C ALA A 8 -46.08 3.76 -10.36
N VAL A 9 -46.04 3.65 -11.70
CA VAL A 9 -44.98 2.94 -12.44
C VAL A 9 -43.76 3.83 -12.66
N LEU A 10 -43.92 5.15 -12.69
CA LEU A 10 -42.82 6.11 -12.84
C LEU A 10 -42.07 6.39 -11.53
N LEU A 11 -42.69 6.23 -10.36
CA LEU A 11 -42.00 6.41 -9.07
C LEU A 11 -41.06 5.25 -8.70
N THR A 12 -41.25 4.04 -9.24
CA THR A 12 -40.41 2.87 -8.91
C THR A 12 -39.11 2.79 -9.72
N LEU A 13 -38.95 3.59 -10.77
CA LEU A 13 -37.69 3.68 -11.53
C LEU A 13 -36.67 4.67 -10.93
N SER A 14 -36.99 5.31 -9.80
CA SER A 14 -36.08 6.23 -9.09
C SER A 14 -35.21 5.50 -8.06
N ALA A 15 -35.04 4.19 -8.18
CA ALA A 15 -33.97 3.50 -7.46
C ALA A 15 -32.65 3.98 -8.06
N SER A 16 -32.07 5.00 -7.45
CA SER A 16 -30.70 5.41 -7.69
C SER A 16 -29.84 4.17 -7.51
N PHE A 17 -29.44 3.54 -8.61
CA PHE A 17 -28.28 2.68 -8.62
C PHE A 17 -27.10 3.61 -8.32
N GLY A 18 -26.85 3.87 -7.04
CA GLY A 18 -25.51 4.24 -6.62
C GLY A 18 -24.65 3.07 -7.07
N ALA A 19 -23.96 3.23 -8.21
CA ALA A 19 -22.89 2.34 -8.55
C ALA A 19 -21.89 2.48 -7.39
N VAL A 20 -21.97 1.56 -6.43
CA VAL A 20 -20.89 1.32 -5.48
C VAL A 20 -19.77 0.78 -6.35
N SER A 21 -19.00 1.68 -6.94
CA SER A 21 -17.66 1.33 -7.38
C SER A 21 -17.00 0.79 -6.12
N LYS A 22 -16.62 -0.48 -6.13
CA LYS A 22 -15.72 -1.04 -5.12
C LYS A 22 -14.43 -0.22 -5.27
N GLU A 23 -14.29 0.83 -4.47
CA GLU A 23 -13.16 1.76 -4.57
C GLU A 23 -11.88 1.00 -4.24
N TYR A 24 -10.92 1.02 -5.17
CA TYR A 24 -9.61 0.46 -4.91
C TYR A 24 -8.95 1.18 -3.75
N LYS A 25 -8.32 0.41 -2.86
CA LYS A 25 -7.65 0.96 -1.68
C LYS A 25 -6.23 1.38 -2.00
N THR A 26 -5.82 2.53 -1.49
CA THR A 26 -4.48 3.09 -1.72
C THR A 26 -3.59 2.76 -0.55
N ILE A 27 -2.49 2.06 -0.81
CA ILE A 27 -1.47 1.70 0.18
C ILE A 27 -0.18 2.46 -0.13
N LEU A 28 0.33 3.25 0.81
CA LEU A 28 1.59 3.96 0.63
C LEU A 28 2.77 3.14 1.13
N ILE A 29 3.89 3.24 0.41
CA ILE A 29 5.16 2.63 0.80
C ILE A 29 6.25 3.70 0.66
N HIS A 30 6.72 4.22 1.80
CA HIS A 30 7.70 5.32 1.81
C HIS A 30 9.07 4.89 1.31
N GLY A 31 9.90 5.88 0.99
CA GLY A 31 11.28 5.68 0.57
C GLY A 31 12.27 5.61 1.72
N PHE A 32 13.55 5.52 1.36
CA PHE A 32 14.66 5.50 2.31
C PHE A 32 14.73 6.79 3.15
N GLN A 33 14.97 6.63 4.46
CA GLN A 33 15.02 7.66 5.48
C GLN A 33 16.39 7.65 6.17
N PRO A 34 17.38 8.45 5.69
CA PRO A 34 18.78 8.35 6.13
C PRO A 34 18.98 8.63 7.62
N GLN A 35 18.10 9.41 8.25
CA GLN A 35 18.15 9.69 9.69
C GLN A 35 18.04 8.41 10.54
N GLN A 36 17.31 7.40 10.05
CA GLN A 36 17.16 6.14 10.77
C GLN A 36 18.44 5.30 10.76
N LEU A 37 19.32 5.46 9.76
CA LEU A 37 20.65 4.83 9.79
C LEU A 37 21.54 5.44 10.88
N ILE A 38 21.43 6.77 11.07
CA ILE A 38 22.27 7.50 12.04
C ILE A 38 21.85 7.18 13.48
N ASN A 39 20.55 6.97 13.73
CA ASN A 39 20.02 6.67 15.05
C ASN A 39 18.93 5.58 15.02
N ALA A 40 19.32 4.36 14.67
CA ALA A 40 18.39 3.23 14.57
C ALA A 40 17.62 2.97 15.88
N ALA A 41 18.30 3.00 17.04
CA ALA A 41 17.68 2.72 18.33
C ALA A 41 16.67 3.79 18.80
N GLY A 42 16.78 5.02 18.28
CA GLY A 42 15.85 6.12 18.58
C GLY A 42 14.80 6.37 17.49
N SER A 43 14.80 5.58 16.42
CA SER A 43 13.85 5.73 15.32
C SER A 43 12.48 5.14 15.68
N ASN A 44 11.41 5.79 15.24
CA ASN A 44 10.07 5.24 15.31
C ASN A 44 9.55 5.09 13.88
N VAL A 45 9.72 3.88 13.33
CA VAL A 45 9.46 3.58 11.92
C VAL A 45 8.06 4.02 11.47
N GLU A 46 7.03 3.75 12.28
CA GLU A 46 5.64 4.10 11.96
C GLU A 46 5.42 5.62 11.96
N SER A 47 5.95 6.31 12.98
CA SER A 47 5.88 7.77 13.07
C SER A 47 6.66 8.45 11.95
N ASP A 48 7.83 7.93 11.61
CA ASP A 48 8.69 8.43 10.56
C ASP A 48 8.01 8.25 9.19
N GLY A 49 7.45 7.06 8.92
CA GLY A 49 6.68 6.78 7.71
C GLY A 49 5.40 7.62 7.59
N ALA A 50 4.69 7.85 8.70
CA ALA A 50 3.57 8.80 8.74
C ALA A 50 4.00 10.24 8.42
N SER A 51 5.12 10.67 8.98
CA SER A 51 5.71 12.00 8.72
C SER A 51 6.10 12.16 7.25
N TYR A 52 6.72 11.13 6.67
CA TYR A 52 7.11 11.07 5.26
C TYR A 52 5.95 11.38 4.31
N TRP A 53 4.78 10.79 4.59
CA TRP A 53 3.58 10.92 3.78
C TRP A 53 2.59 11.99 4.26
N SER A 54 2.93 12.78 5.28
CA SER A 54 2.01 13.69 6.00
C SER A 54 1.26 14.73 5.15
N SER A 55 1.62 14.90 3.88
CA SER A 55 1.07 15.88 2.96
C SER A 55 -0.05 15.32 2.07
N TYR A 56 0.11 15.38 0.74
CA TYR A 56 -0.94 15.04 -0.22
C TYR A 56 -1.36 13.57 -0.12
N TRP A 57 -0.40 12.65 -0.22
CA TRP A 57 -0.67 11.21 -0.29
C TRP A 57 -1.21 10.64 1.01
N GLY A 58 -0.72 11.06 2.17
CA GLY A 58 -1.21 10.56 3.46
C GLY A 58 -2.68 10.89 3.74
N ARG A 59 -3.25 11.91 3.09
CA ARG A 59 -4.69 12.22 3.18
C ARG A 59 -5.56 11.37 2.25
N LEU A 60 -4.97 10.76 1.23
CA LEU A 60 -5.65 9.97 0.21
C LEU A 60 -5.43 8.46 0.37
N SER A 61 -4.53 8.07 1.27
CA SER A 61 -4.24 6.67 1.55
C SER A 61 -5.23 6.05 2.52
N ASP A 62 -5.53 4.78 2.29
CA ASP A 62 -6.28 3.96 3.24
C ASP A 62 -5.33 3.32 4.27
N GLU A 63 -4.14 2.90 3.83
CA GLU A 63 -3.14 2.23 4.68
C GLU A 63 -1.71 2.58 4.27
N ARG A 64 -0.74 2.21 5.12
CA ARG A 64 0.70 2.35 4.84
C ARG A 64 1.45 1.09 5.21
N ILE A 65 2.56 0.84 4.51
CA ILE A 65 3.59 -0.10 4.92
C ILE A 65 4.83 0.73 5.27
N ASP A 66 5.03 0.90 6.57
CA ASP A 66 6.16 1.62 7.13
C ASP A 66 7.29 0.61 7.46
N TRP A 67 8.53 0.92 7.08
CA TRP A 67 9.68 0.01 7.16
C TRP A 67 10.98 0.73 7.56
N PRO A 68 11.93 0.07 8.28
CA PRO A 68 13.17 0.71 8.72
C PRO A 68 14.22 0.81 7.60
N SER A 69 14.88 1.96 7.49
CA SER A 69 15.95 2.18 6.49
C SER A 69 17.31 1.56 6.83
N TYR A 70 17.40 0.79 7.91
CA TYR A 70 18.64 0.20 8.45
C TYR A 70 18.68 -1.33 8.44
N GLU A 71 17.73 -1.98 7.76
CA GLU A 71 17.68 -3.44 7.61
C GLU A 71 17.60 -3.83 6.12
N ARG A 72 17.77 -5.11 5.80
CA ARG A 72 17.61 -5.63 4.43
C ARG A 72 16.17 -6.04 4.15
N ILE A 73 15.72 -5.80 2.91
CA ILE A 73 14.37 -6.13 2.43
C ILE A 73 14.09 -7.63 2.62
N GLU A 74 14.97 -8.50 2.13
CA GLU A 74 14.87 -9.97 2.20
C GLU A 74 14.97 -10.56 3.61
N GLY A 75 15.23 -9.73 4.63
CA GLY A 75 15.40 -10.14 6.02
C GLY A 75 14.32 -9.54 6.91
N LYS A 76 14.75 -8.80 7.93
CA LYS A 76 13.85 -8.28 8.97
C LYS A 76 12.77 -7.35 8.43
N ILE A 77 13.01 -6.60 7.35
CA ILE A 77 11.95 -5.79 6.73
C ILE A 77 10.79 -6.70 6.29
N ALA A 78 11.06 -7.80 5.58
CA ALA A 78 10.04 -8.73 5.17
C ALA A 78 9.34 -9.41 6.36
N THR A 79 10.11 -9.94 7.32
CA THR A 79 9.55 -10.77 8.40
C THR A 79 8.88 -9.96 9.51
N ASP A 80 9.47 -8.83 9.88
CA ASP A 80 9.10 -8.11 11.10
C ASP A 80 8.18 -6.91 10.80
N TRP A 81 8.22 -6.37 9.57
CA TRP A 81 7.50 -5.14 9.20
C TRP A 81 6.44 -5.36 8.12
N ILE A 82 6.81 -6.02 7.01
CA ILE A 82 5.90 -6.26 5.90
C ILE A 82 4.90 -7.37 6.24
N TRP A 83 5.39 -8.52 6.70
CA TRP A 83 4.55 -9.70 6.92
C TRP A 83 3.36 -9.43 7.87
N PRO A 84 3.52 -8.77 9.03
CA PRO A 84 2.38 -8.42 9.88
C PRO A 84 1.32 -7.57 9.17
N LYS A 85 1.73 -6.60 8.33
CA LYS A 85 0.81 -5.76 7.55
C LYS A 85 0.09 -6.53 6.47
N LEU A 86 0.77 -7.43 5.75
CA LEU A 86 0.13 -8.26 4.73
C LEU A 86 -0.93 -9.18 5.34
N LYS A 87 -0.65 -9.79 6.49
CA LYS A 87 -1.66 -10.58 7.23
C LYS A 87 -2.86 -9.71 7.61
N GLN A 88 -2.61 -8.54 8.22
CA GLN A 88 -3.67 -7.60 8.59
C GLN A 88 -4.55 -7.25 7.38
N PHE A 89 -3.95 -6.96 6.23
CA PHE A 89 -4.67 -6.59 5.00
C PHE A 89 -5.49 -7.75 4.44
N SER A 90 -4.96 -8.98 4.50
CA SER A 90 -5.69 -10.18 4.07
C SER A 90 -6.88 -10.47 4.99
N GLU A 91 -6.66 -10.49 6.31
CA GLU A 91 -7.69 -10.79 7.31
C GLU A 91 -8.82 -9.76 7.30
N SER A 92 -8.50 -8.48 7.10
CA SER A 92 -9.47 -7.40 6.98
C SER A 92 -10.13 -7.31 5.60
N LYS A 93 -9.69 -8.12 4.63
CA LYS A 93 -10.13 -8.06 3.23
C LYS A 93 -9.95 -6.69 2.59
N LEU A 94 -8.92 -5.94 3.01
CA LEU A 94 -8.65 -4.58 2.55
C LEU A 94 -8.61 -4.50 1.03
N CYS A 95 -7.96 -5.47 0.39
CA CYS A 95 -7.77 -5.52 -1.05
C CYS A 95 -8.80 -6.37 -1.79
N GLU A 96 -9.96 -6.71 -1.20
CA GLU A 96 -10.97 -7.54 -1.90
C GLU A 96 -11.49 -6.86 -3.18
N ALA A 97 -11.67 -5.54 -3.14
CA ALA A 97 -11.97 -4.73 -4.31
C ALA A 97 -10.78 -4.60 -5.27
N GLY A 98 -9.56 -4.70 -4.75
CA GLY A 98 -8.31 -4.34 -5.39
C GLY A 98 -7.60 -3.22 -4.61
N CYS A 99 -6.27 -3.26 -4.61
CA CYS A 99 -5.42 -2.24 -4.01
C CYS A 99 -4.44 -1.66 -5.04
N VAL A 100 -4.15 -0.38 -4.87
CA VAL A 100 -3.12 0.35 -5.59
C VAL A 100 -1.98 0.63 -4.64
N LEU A 101 -0.76 0.25 -5.01
CA LEU A 101 0.43 0.66 -4.26
C LEU A 101 0.93 2.00 -4.80
N VAL A 102 1.20 2.95 -3.91
CA VAL A 102 1.88 4.20 -4.25
C VAL A 102 3.22 4.20 -3.55
N THR A 103 4.29 4.23 -4.33
CA THR A 103 5.67 4.13 -3.84
C THR A 103 6.42 5.40 -4.13
N HIS A 104 7.43 5.69 -3.31
CA HIS A 104 8.41 6.71 -3.62
C HIS A 104 9.81 6.26 -3.25
N SER A 105 10.80 6.61 -4.07
CA SER A 105 12.20 6.23 -3.86
C SER A 105 12.31 4.72 -3.57
N THR A 106 13.10 4.29 -2.60
CA THR A 106 13.32 2.87 -2.25
C THR A 106 12.07 2.09 -1.84
N GLY A 107 10.94 2.76 -1.62
CA GLY A 107 9.66 2.08 -1.43
C GLY A 107 9.25 1.24 -2.64
N ASP A 108 9.79 1.54 -3.81
CA ASP A 108 9.60 0.76 -5.03
C ASP A 108 10.16 -0.67 -4.93
N LEU A 109 11.37 -0.84 -4.39
CA LEU A 109 12.00 -2.14 -4.17
C LEU A 109 11.22 -2.96 -3.14
N VAL A 110 10.71 -2.30 -2.10
CA VAL A 110 9.82 -2.93 -1.11
C VAL A 110 8.53 -3.43 -1.78
N ALA A 111 7.89 -2.60 -2.61
CA ALA A 111 6.68 -2.97 -3.31
C ALA A 111 6.89 -4.12 -4.30
N ARG A 112 7.99 -4.10 -5.06
CA ARG A 112 8.36 -5.21 -5.96
C ARG A 112 8.56 -6.50 -5.18
N TYR A 113 9.27 -6.43 -4.07
CA TYR A 113 9.47 -7.59 -3.21
C TYR A 113 8.15 -8.14 -2.65
N ILE A 114 7.20 -7.27 -2.29
CA ILE A 114 5.85 -7.70 -1.88
C ILE A 114 5.13 -8.39 -3.04
N ILE A 115 5.11 -7.78 -4.23
CA ILE A 115 4.41 -8.33 -5.40
C ILE A 115 4.95 -9.71 -5.78
N ASP A 116 6.27 -9.88 -5.74
CA ASP A 116 6.92 -11.14 -6.12
C ASP A 116 6.65 -12.28 -5.12
N ASN A 117 6.26 -11.99 -3.88
CA ASN A 117 6.26 -12.99 -2.80
C ASN A 117 4.95 -13.13 -2.01
N GLN A 118 4.11 -12.10 -1.95
CA GLN A 118 2.96 -12.06 -1.02
C GLN A 118 1.96 -13.20 -1.24
N GLU A 119 1.74 -13.60 -2.49
CA GLU A 119 0.84 -14.72 -2.81
C GLU A 119 1.32 -16.00 -2.14
N ASN A 120 2.60 -16.34 -2.31
CA ASN A 120 3.20 -17.52 -1.67
C ASN A 120 3.14 -17.42 -0.15
N TRP A 121 3.47 -16.26 0.44
CA TRP A 121 3.48 -16.10 1.89
C TRP A 121 2.08 -16.23 2.50
N LEU A 122 1.09 -15.53 1.93
CA LEU A 122 -0.28 -15.53 2.45
C LEU A 122 -0.94 -16.89 2.24
N SER A 123 -0.84 -17.49 1.05
CA SER A 123 -1.42 -18.81 0.79
C SER A 123 -0.81 -19.90 1.68
N ASN A 124 0.50 -19.87 1.93
CA ASN A 124 1.14 -20.82 2.86
C ASN A 124 0.68 -20.64 4.32
N ALA A 125 0.20 -19.45 4.68
CA ALA A 125 -0.43 -19.19 5.97
C ALA A 125 -1.94 -19.45 6.00
N GLY A 126 -2.54 -19.92 4.89
CA GLY A 126 -3.98 -20.11 4.77
C GLY A 126 -4.77 -18.81 4.64
N LEU A 127 -4.13 -17.73 4.21
CA LEU A 127 -4.70 -16.41 4.01
C LEU A 127 -4.87 -16.11 2.50
N GLU A 128 -5.82 -15.22 2.19
CA GLU A 128 -6.08 -14.80 0.81
C GLU A 128 -4.99 -13.83 0.33
N PRO A 129 -4.35 -14.07 -0.83
CA PRO A 129 -3.44 -13.11 -1.45
C PRO A 129 -4.07 -11.72 -1.67
N LEU A 130 -3.26 -10.68 -1.56
CA LEU A 130 -3.74 -9.32 -1.83
C LEU A 130 -3.93 -9.12 -3.35
N ASN A 131 -5.11 -8.64 -3.75
CA ASN A 131 -5.37 -8.25 -5.14
C ASN A 131 -4.77 -6.86 -5.41
N ILE A 132 -3.48 -6.82 -5.77
CA ILE A 132 -2.81 -5.58 -6.18
C ILE A 132 -3.06 -5.34 -7.67
N VAL A 133 -3.82 -4.29 -8.01
CA VAL A 133 -4.27 -4.03 -9.38
C VAL A 133 -3.40 -3.03 -10.13
N ALA A 134 -2.64 -2.20 -9.41
CA ALA A 134 -1.73 -1.22 -10.00
C ALA A 134 -0.65 -0.79 -9.01
N THR A 135 0.45 -0.27 -9.56
CA THR A 135 1.48 0.45 -8.82
C THR A 135 1.72 1.82 -9.46
N PHE A 136 1.82 2.85 -8.63
CA PHE A 136 2.32 4.17 -9.01
C PHE A 136 3.66 4.38 -8.34
N ASP A 137 4.72 4.34 -9.13
CA ASP A 137 6.08 4.56 -8.65
C ASP A 137 6.54 5.99 -8.92
N ILE A 138 6.88 6.70 -7.86
CA ILE A 138 7.31 8.09 -7.89
C ILE A 138 8.81 8.15 -7.57
N ALA A 139 9.63 8.35 -8.60
CA ALA A 139 11.08 8.44 -8.47
C ALA A 139 11.71 7.21 -7.76
N GLY A 140 11.29 6.01 -8.16
CA GLY A 140 11.78 4.74 -7.62
C GLY A 140 13.28 4.51 -7.79
N ALA A 141 13.87 3.74 -6.88
CA ALA A 141 15.28 3.39 -6.86
C ALA A 141 15.56 1.98 -7.43
N GLY A 142 14.68 1.46 -8.28
CA GLY A 142 14.63 0.07 -8.71
C GLY A 142 15.79 -0.38 -9.58
N GLY A 143 16.48 0.58 -10.20
CA GLY A 143 17.73 0.38 -10.94
C GLY A 143 18.99 0.67 -10.13
N GLY A 144 18.87 1.06 -8.86
CA GLY A 144 19.97 1.58 -8.04
C GLY A 144 20.00 3.12 -8.00
N SER A 145 21.01 3.65 -7.32
CA SER A 145 21.25 5.09 -7.19
C SER A 145 22.76 5.34 -7.22
N GLU A 146 23.22 6.17 -8.14
CA GLU A 146 24.65 6.50 -8.27
C GLU A 146 25.17 7.18 -6.99
N LEU A 147 24.31 7.90 -6.25
CA LEU A 147 24.68 8.47 -4.95
C LEU A 147 24.96 7.38 -3.91
N ALA A 148 24.20 6.28 -3.94
CA ALA A 148 24.45 5.15 -3.07
C ALA A 148 25.76 4.44 -3.47
N ASP A 149 26.04 4.30 -4.76
CA ASP A 149 27.29 3.72 -5.26
C ASP A 149 28.51 4.53 -4.80
N ILE A 150 28.44 5.87 -4.89
CA ILE A 150 29.49 6.76 -4.39
C ILE A 150 29.66 6.59 -2.86
N ALA A 151 28.57 6.54 -2.10
CA ALA A 151 28.64 6.43 -0.64
C ALA A 151 29.26 5.11 -0.17
N VAL A 152 29.05 4.01 -0.90
CA VAL A 152 29.63 2.69 -0.57
C VAL A 152 31.07 2.55 -1.08
N SER A 153 31.42 3.24 -2.17
CA SER A 153 32.75 3.17 -2.79
C SER A 153 33.76 4.18 -2.22
N ALA A 154 33.31 5.14 -1.40
CA ALA A 154 34.14 6.13 -0.71
C ALA A 154 34.77 5.57 0.57
#